data_AF-A0A952BJH6-F1
#
_entry.id   AF-A0A952BJH6-F1
#
_cell.length_a   1.000
_cell.length_b   1.000
_cell.length_c   1.000
_cell.angle_alpha   90.00
_cell.angle_beta   90.00
_cell.angle_gamma   90.00
#
_symmetry.space_group_name_H-M   'P 1'
#
loop_
_entity.id
_entity.type
_entity.pdbx_description
1 polymer ?
#
loop_
_entity_poly.entity_id
_entity_poly.type
_entity_poly.pdbx_seq_one_letter_code
_entity_poly.pdbx_strand_id
1 'polypeptide(L)'
;MFLGDIAEISLDHLPREEYFRTSAADGVQLSIRKQPGHNTVEINQKIKEKMVRIKKALPASISIAIQSDQSKQIIGSIGSVATAAWQGGLLAVFILLLFLRNISSTLIISVAIPLSVLATFSLMKFAGITMNMVSLMGITLVIALSWIF
;
A
#
# COMPACT_ATOMS: atom_id res chain seq x y z
N MET A 1 37.55 40.58 23.03
CA MET A 1 37.78 39.16 23.30
C MET A 1 36.76 38.39 22.49
N PHE A 2 37.19 37.86 21.35
CA PHE A 2 36.34 37.09 20.45
C PHE A 2 36.43 35.61 20.83
N LEU A 3 35.39 34.83 20.51
CA LEU A 3 35.32 33.41 20.88
C LEU A 3 36.46 32.57 20.27
N GLY A 4 37.11 33.06 19.21
CA GLY A 4 38.31 32.46 18.62
C GLY A 4 39.61 32.71 19.39
N ASP A 5 39.62 33.57 20.42
CA ASP A 5 40.80 33.82 21.27
C ASP A 5 40.96 32.74 22.36
N ILE A 6 39.95 31.91 22.60
CA ILE A 6 39.91 30.92 23.69
C ILE A 6 39.42 29.52 23.30
N ALA A 7 39.01 29.30 22.04
CA ALA A 7 38.56 28.00 21.57
C ALA A 7 38.81 27.82 20.07
N GLU A 8 39.13 26.59 19.69
CA GLU A 8 39.22 26.20 18.29
C GLU A 8 37.80 25.94 17.76
N ILE A 9 37.35 26.81 16.86
CA ILE A 9 36.01 26.74 16.26
C ILE A 9 36.13 25.94 14.97
N SER A 10 35.81 24.65 15.03
CA SER A 10 35.63 23.82 13.83
C SER A 10 34.14 23.62 13.56
N LEU A 11 33.73 23.71 12.29
CA LEU A 11 32.44 23.19 11.87
C LEU A 11 32.55 21.66 11.84
N ASP A 12 32.18 21.03 12.95
CA ASP A 12 32.12 19.58 13.05
C ASP A 12 30.71 19.05 12.73
N HIS A 13 30.64 17.78 12.37
CA HIS A 13 29.39 17.09 12.07
C HIS A 13 28.87 16.43 13.33
N LEU A 14 27.53 16.46 13.53
CA LEU A 14 26.87 15.76 14.63
C LEU A 14 27.38 14.31 14.71
N PRO A 15 27.66 13.79 15.92
CA PRO A 15 28.18 12.43 16.08
C PRO A 15 27.24 11.46 15.36
N ARG A 16 27.81 10.65 14.45
CA ARG A 16 27.07 9.63 13.71
C ARG A 16 26.68 8.51 14.68
N GLU A 17 25.49 8.59 15.26
CA GLU A 17 24.97 7.55 16.16
C GLU A 17 24.47 6.31 15.41
N GLU A 18 24.16 6.42 14.11
CA GLU A 18 23.65 5.32 13.30
C GLU A 18 24.59 4.98 12.14
N TYR A 19 25.24 3.81 12.24
CA TYR A 19 26.03 3.23 11.15
C TYR A 19 25.11 2.43 10.21
N PHE A 20 24.79 3.00 9.04
CA PHE A 20 24.11 2.26 7.99
C PHE A 20 25.14 1.70 6.98
N ARG A 21 25.45 0.41 7.12
CA ARG A 21 26.27 -0.32 6.15
C ARG A 21 25.38 -0.98 5.11
N THR A 22 25.38 -0.45 3.89
CA THR A 22 24.82 -1.16 2.73
C THR A 22 25.94 -1.93 2.05
N SER A 23 26.14 -3.18 2.47
CA SER A 23 26.97 -4.25 1.88
C SER A 23 28.46 -4.02 1.54
N ALA A 24 29.02 -2.80 1.46
CA ALA A 24 30.47 -2.60 1.25
C ALA A 24 31.00 -1.15 1.44
N ALA A 25 30.15 -0.13 1.64
CA ALA A 25 30.60 1.26 1.73
C ALA A 25 29.78 2.07 2.77
N ASP A 26 30.39 3.12 3.31
CA ASP A 26 29.70 4.09 4.16
C ASP A 26 28.58 4.77 3.36
N GLY A 27 27.36 4.67 3.86
CA GLY A 27 26.16 5.17 3.19
C GLY A 27 25.27 5.96 4.14
N VAL A 28 24.37 6.75 3.55
CA VAL A 28 23.31 7.45 4.28
C VAL A 28 21.99 6.79 3.93
N GLN A 29 21.24 6.34 4.95
CA GLN A 29 19.89 5.80 4.77
C GLN A 29 18.86 6.93 4.86
N LEU A 30 18.02 7.05 3.83
CA LEU A 30 16.87 7.97 3.83
C LEU A 30 15.58 7.17 3.91
N SER A 31 14.83 7.34 5.00
CA SER A 31 13.53 6.69 5.20
C SER A 31 12.38 7.64 4.88
N ILE A 32 11.61 7.34 3.84
CA ILE A 32 10.45 8.16 3.45
C ILE A 32 9.17 7.51 3.97
N ARG A 33 8.44 8.21 4.84
CA ARG A 33 7.14 7.77 5.37
C ARG A 33 5.99 8.52 4.71
N LYS A 34 4.91 7.80 4.44
CA LYS A 34 3.68 8.35 3.86
C LYS A 34 2.83 9.03 4.92
N GLN A 35 2.22 10.16 4.57
CA GLN A 35 1.18 10.80 5.40
C GLN A 35 -0.15 10.01 5.37
N PRO A 36 -0.95 10.02 6.45
CA PRO A 36 -2.30 9.44 6.46
C PRO A 36 -3.16 9.97 5.29
N GLY A 37 -4.09 9.14 4.80
CA GLY A 37 -5.03 9.53 3.73
C GLY A 37 -4.49 9.54 2.29
N HIS A 38 -3.17 9.43 2.08
CA HIS A 38 -2.60 9.45 0.73
C HIS A 38 -2.35 8.04 0.17
N ASN A 39 -2.29 7.88 -1.16
CA ASN A 39 -2.01 6.61 -1.82
C ASN A 39 -0.50 6.31 -1.86
N THR A 40 -0.09 5.20 -1.24
CA THR A 40 1.32 4.76 -1.17
C THR A 40 1.92 4.47 -2.54
N VAL A 41 1.13 3.97 -3.49
CA VAL A 41 1.60 3.62 -4.84
C VAL A 41 1.89 4.89 -5.64
N GLU A 42 0.98 5.86 -5.60
CA GLU A 42 1.13 7.14 -6.29
C GLU A 42 2.33 7.94 -5.76
N ILE A 43 2.52 7.97 -4.45
CA ILE A 43 3.66 8.65 -3.83
C ILE A 43 4.97 7.98 -4.24
N ASN A 44 5.05 6.66 -4.25
CA ASN A 44 6.25 5.95 -4.68
C ASN A 44 6.57 6.17 -6.16
N GLN A 45 5.55 6.26 -7.03
CA GLN A 45 5.73 6.63 -8.43
C GLN A 45 6.41 8.01 -8.55
N LYS A 46 5.87 9.03 -7.85
CA LYS A 46 6.41 10.39 -7.81
C LYS A 46 7.83 10.45 -7.24
N ILE A 47 8.13 9.64 -6.22
CA ILE A 47 9.47 9.52 -5.64
C ILE A 47 10.44 8.93 -6.65
N LYS A 48 10.07 7.85 -7.35
CA LYS A 48 10.91 7.24 -8.40
C LYS A 48 11.22 8.22 -9.51
N GLU A 49 10.23 8.97 -9.99
CA GLU A 49 10.40 10.00 -11.02
C GLU A 49 11.36 11.12 -10.58
N LYS A 50 11.21 11.62 -9.34
CA LYS A 50 12.14 12.61 -8.77
C LYS A 50 13.55 12.03 -8.59
N MET A 51 13.65 10.78 -8.16
CA MET A 51 14.93 10.10 -7.95
C MET A 51 15.70 9.89 -9.25
N VAL A 52 15.01 9.66 -10.39
CA VAL A 52 15.65 9.64 -11.71
C VAL A 52 16.26 11.01 -12.07
N ARG A 53 15.56 12.11 -11.76
CA ARG A 53 16.10 13.47 -11.98
C ARG A 53 17.31 13.75 -11.09
N ILE A 54 17.22 13.36 -9.81
CA ILE A 54 18.32 13.53 -8.85
C ILE A 54 19.54 12.71 -9.29
N LYS A 55 19.36 11.43 -9.69
CA LYS A 55 20.45 10.59 -10.21
C LYS A 55 21.21 11.22 -11.39
N LYS A 56 20.54 12.00 -12.25
CA LYS A 56 21.19 12.71 -13.37
C LYS A 56 22.02 13.91 -12.94
N ALA A 57 21.71 14.51 -11.80
CA ALA A 57 22.41 15.67 -11.25
C ALA A 57 23.53 15.29 -10.27
N LEU A 58 23.61 14.02 -9.86
CA LEU A 58 24.66 13.53 -8.97
C LEU A 58 25.93 13.15 -9.75
N PRO A 59 27.12 13.40 -9.17
CA PRO A 59 28.37 12.89 -9.72
C PRO A 59 28.39 11.36 -9.74
N ALA A 60 29.05 10.77 -10.73
CA ALA A 60 29.10 9.32 -10.96
C ALA A 60 29.65 8.50 -9.78
N SER A 61 30.30 9.16 -8.82
CA SER A 61 30.85 8.57 -7.59
C SER A 61 29.80 8.19 -6.55
N ILE A 62 28.53 8.61 -6.69
CA ILE A 62 27.46 8.35 -5.72
C ILE A 62 26.43 7.38 -6.31
N SER A 63 26.27 6.22 -5.68
CA SER A 63 25.26 5.21 -6.05
C SER A 63 24.06 5.25 -5.11
N ILE A 64 22.85 5.26 -5.67
CA ILE A 64 21.59 5.19 -4.91
C ILE A 64 20.90 3.85 -5.20
N ALA A 65 20.76 3.03 -4.17
CA ALA A 65 20.03 1.77 -4.20
C ALA A 65 18.73 1.87 -3.39
N ILE A 66 17.63 1.35 -3.94
CA ILE A 66 16.36 1.23 -3.21
C ILE A 66 16.41 -0.08 -2.43
N GLN A 67 16.52 -0.01 -1.11
CA GLN A 67 16.61 -1.21 -0.27
C GLN A 67 15.24 -1.85 0.00
N SER A 68 14.21 -1.03 0.20
CA SER A 68 12.84 -1.51 0.45
C SER A 68 11.83 -0.61 -0.26
N ASP A 69 10.90 -1.23 -0.98
CA ASP A 69 9.83 -0.56 -1.71
C ASP A 69 8.48 -1.21 -1.36
N GLN A 70 7.78 -0.61 -0.40
CA GLN A 70 6.45 -1.08 0.02
C GLN A 70 5.42 -1.03 -1.12
N SER A 71 5.59 -0.19 -2.14
CA SER A 71 4.64 -0.14 -3.26
C SER A 71 4.62 -1.42 -4.07
N LYS A 72 5.78 -2.09 -4.25
CA LYS A 72 5.85 -3.37 -4.96
C LYS A 72 5.07 -4.46 -4.23
N GLN A 73 5.17 -4.50 -2.91
CA GLN A 73 4.42 -5.45 -2.09
C GLN A 73 2.91 -5.18 -2.19
N ILE A 74 2.49 -3.92 -2.17
CA ILE A 74 1.07 -3.55 -2.35
C ILE A 74 0.56 -3.98 -3.73
N ILE A 75 1.29 -3.66 -4.81
CA ILE A 75 0.89 -4.04 -6.18
C ILE A 75 0.84 -5.57 -6.33
N GLY A 76 1.82 -6.28 -5.78
CA GLY A 76 1.83 -7.74 -5.75
C GLY A 76 0.61 -8.31 -5.04
N SER A 77 0.27 -7.79 -3.86
CA SER A 77 -0.92 -8.21 -3.12
C SER A 77 -2.21 -7.95 -3.89
N ILE A 78 -2.34 -6.82 -4.61
CA ILE A 78 -3.50 -6.55 -5.46
C ILE A 78 -3.62 -7.60 -6.57
N GLY A 79 -2.52 -7.95 -7.23
CA GLY A 79 -2.49 -9.00 -8.24
C GLY A 79 -2.90 -10.37 -7.69
N SER A 80 -2.38 -10.75 -6.52
CA SER A 80 -2.73 -12.00 -5.84
C SER A 80 -4.21 -12.04 -5.45
N VAL A 81 -4.74 -10.94 -4.91
CA VAL A 81 -6.16 -10.82 -4.55
C VAL A 81 -7.05 -10.91 -5.80
N ALA A 82 -6.67 -10.25 -6.90
CA ALA A 82 -7.42 -10.34 -8.16
C ALA A 82 -7.45 -11.77 -8.71
N THR A 83 -6.32 -12.47 -8.64
CA THR A 83 -6.21 -13.87 -9.09
C THR A 83 -7.08 -14.79 -8.23
N ALA A 84 -7.00 -14.63 -6.91
CA ALA A 84 -7.82 -15.39 -5.96
C ALA A 84 -9.32 -15.08 -6.12
N ALA A 85 -9.69 -13.82 -6.34
CA ALA A 85 -11.08 -13.41 -6.56
C ALA A 85 -11.66 -14.04 -7.83
N TRP A 86 -10.89 -14.09 -8.92
CA TRP A 86 -11.32 -14.74 -10.16
C TRP A 86 -11.52 -16.25 -9.98
N GLN A 87 -10.53 -16.93 -9.39
CA GLN A 87 -10.59 -18.38 -9.14
C GLN A 87 -11.72 -18.74 -8.18
N GLY A 88 -11.84 -18.01 -7.07
CA GLY A 88 -12.88 -18.19 -6.07
C GLY A 88 -14.27 -17.87 -6.62
N GLY A 89 -14.42 -16.79 -7.40
CA GLY A 89 -15.67 -16.42 -8.04
C GLY A 89 -16.17 -17.47 -9.03
N LEU A 90 -15.28 -18.00 -9.87
CA LEU A 90 -15.60 -19.09 -10.80
C LEU A 90 -16.07 -20.34 -10.04
N LEU A 91 -15.35 -20.71 -8.98
CA LEU A 91 -15.68 -21.87 -8.16
C LEU A 91 -17.01 -21.68 -7.41
N ALA A 92 -17.27 -20.48 -6.89
CA ALA A 92 -18.52 -20.15 -6.23
C ALA A 92 -19.72 -20.27 -7.18
N VAL A 93 -19.62 -19.75 -8.41
CA VAL A 93 -20.66 -19.91 -9.43
C VAL A 93 -20.90 -21.39 -9.76
N PHE A 94 -19.84 -22.18 -9.87
CA PHE A 94 -19.95 -23.62 -10.13
C PHE A 94 -20.67 -24.36 -9.00
N ILE A 95 -20.33 -24.08 -7.74
CA ILE A 95 -20.99 -24.68 -6.57
C ILE A 95 -22.45 -24.25 -6.48
N LEU A 96 -22.75 -22.95 -6.69
CA LEU A 96 -24.12 -22.44 -6.70
C LEU A 96 -24.95 -23.10 -7.81
N LEU A 97 -24.37 -23.34 -8.99
CA LEU A 97 -25.04 -24.04 -10.09
C LEU A 97 -25.42 -25.47 -9.70
N LEU A 98 -24.52 -26.19 -9.02
CA LEU A 98 -24.76 -27.56 -8.56
C LEU A 98 -25.87 -27.63 -7.51
N PHE A 99 -25.93 -26.66 -6.59
CA PHE A 99 -26.97 -26.61 -5.54
C PHE A 99 -28.34 -26.20 -6.07
N LEU A 100 -28.41 -25.14 -6.87
CA LEU A 100 -29.68 -24.57 -7.31
C LEU A 100 -30.28 -25.32 -8.50
N ARG A 101 -29.45 -26.01 -9.30
CA ARG A 101 -29.83 -26.71 -10.55
C ARG A 101 -30.64 -25.84 -11.53
N ASN A 102 -30.56 -24.52 -11.37
CA ASN A 102 -31.31 -23.51 -12.12
C ASN A 102 -30.37 -22.34 -12.43
N ILE A 103 -30.00 -22.23 -13.70
CA ILE A 103 -29.05 -21.25 -14.23
C ILE A 103 -29.52 -19.81 -13.96
N SER A 104 -30.83 -19.55 -14.09
CA SER A 104 -31.38 -18.21 -13.90
C SER A 104 -31.23 -17.72 -12.46
N SER A 105 -31.55 -18.57 -11.48
CA SER A 105 -31.41 -18.23 -10.06
C SER A 105 -29.94 -18.07 -9.65
N THR A 106 -29.05 -18.94 -10.14
CA THR A 106 -27.61 -18.85 -9.89
C THR A 106 -27.01 -17.55 -10.42
N LEU A 107 -27.39 -17.11 -11.63
CA LEU A 107 -26.92 -15.86 -12.21
C LEU A 107 -27.36 -14.64 -11.38
N ILE A 108 -28.63 -14.60 -10.96
CA ILE A 108 -29.16 -13.50 -10.13
C ILE A 108 -28.35 -13.37 -8.85
N ILE A 109 -28.14 -14.48 -8.11
CA ILE A 109 -27.40 -14.46 -6.84
C ILE A 109 -25.93 -14.10 -7.05
N SER A 110 -25.30 -14.65 -8.09
CA SER A 110 -23.87 -14.41 -8.39
C SER A 110 -23.55 -12.95 -8.68
N VAL A 111 -24.50 -12.21 -9.28
CA VAL A 111 -24.34 -10.77 -9.59
C VAL A 111 -24.82 -9.90 -8.43
N ALA A 112 -25.84 -10.33 -7.68
CA ALA A 112 -26.39 -9.57 -6.57
C ALA A 112 -25.36 -9.35 -5.44
N ILE A 113 -24.55 -10.37 -5.12
CA ILE A 113 -23.53 -10.29 -4.06
C ILE A 113 -22.47 -9.20 -4.36
N PRO A 114 -21.74 -9.23 -5.49
CA PRO A 114 -20.76 -8.18 -5.80
C PRO A 114 -21.41 -6.81 -5.98
N LEU A 115 -22.63 -6.74 -6.53
CA LEU A 115 -23.36 -5.48 -6.68
C LEU A 115 -23.69 -4.84 -5.32
N SER A 116 -24.11 -5.63 -4.32
CA SER A 116 -24.37 -5.16 -2.96
C SER A 116 -23.13 -4.53 -2.33
N VAL A 117 -21.98 -5.21 -2.45
CA VAL A 117 -20.69 -4.72 -1.93
C VAL A 117 -20.28 -3.41 -2.61
N LEU A 118 -20.43 -3.31 -3.94
CA LEU A 118 -20.18 -2.07 -4.68
C LEU A 118 -21.10 -0.92 -4.26
N ALA A 119 -22.37 -1.22 -4.01
CA ALA A 119 -23.34 -0.24 -3.52
C ALA A 119 -22.96 0.27 -2.12
N THR A 120 -22.55 -0.62 -1.21
CA THR A 120 -22.09 -0.25 0.13
C THR A 120 -20.88 0.70 0.06
N PHE A 121 -19.83 0.34 -0.69
CA PHE A 121 -18.65 1.21 -0.80
C PHE A 121 -18.95 2.54 -1.48
N SER A 122 -19.85 2.55 -2.47
CA SER A 122 -20.29 3.79 -3.13
C SER A 122 -21.01 4.71 -2.14
N LEU A 123 -21.97 4.17 -1.37
CA LEU A 123 -22.69 4.91 -0.33
C LEU A 123 -21.75 5.45 0.76
N MET A 124 -20.78 4.65 1.21
CA MET A 124 -19.78 5.09 2.18
C MET A 124 -18.99 6.30 1.66
N LYS A 125 -18.58 6.28 0.39
CA LYS A 125 -17.89 7.40 -0.24
C LYS A 125 -18.78 8.65 -0.30
N PHE A 126 -20.06 8.50 -0.65
CA PHE A 126 -21.02 9.62 -0.66
C PHE A 126 -21.28 10.18 0.73
N ALA A 127 -21.34 9.32 1.74
CA ALA A 127 -21.54 9.71 3.14
C ALA A 127 -20.27 10.27 3.82
N GLY A 128 -19.13 10.31 3.12
CA GLY A 128 -17.84 10.73 3.69
C GLY A 128 -17.29 9.76 4.74
N ILE A 129 -17.82 8.54 4.83
CA ILE A 129 -17.38 7.52 5.78
C ILE A 129 -16.06 6.94 5.27
N THR A 130 -15.01 7.11 6.07
CA THR A 130 -13.69 6.55 5.76
C THR A 130 -13.62 5.08 6.16
N MET A 131 -12.89 4.29 5.37
CA MET A 131 -12.64 2.89 5.68
C MET A 131 -11.68 2.81 6.87
N ASN A 132 -12.23 2.56 8.06
CA ASN A 132 -11.50 2.35 9.30
C ASN A 132 -11.83 0.97 9.89
N MET A 133 -11.15 0.62 10.99
CA MET A 133 -11.31 -0.69 11.63
C MET A 133 -12.75 -0.96 12.09
N VAL A 134 -13.48 0.06 12.55
CA VAL A 134 -14.90 -0.05 12.95
C VAL A 134 -15.79 -0.36 11.74
N SER A 135 -15.61 0.35 10.63
CA SER A 135 -16.36 0.10 9.40
C SER A 135 -16.07 -1.30 8.83
N LEU A 136 -14.82 -1.76 8.92
CA LEU A 136 -14.42 -3.10 8.47
C LEU A 136 -15.10 -4.19 9.30
N MET A 137 -15.19 -4.01 10.63
CA MET A 137 -15.94 -4.91 11.51
C MET A 137 -17.42 -4.96 11.15
N GLY A 138 -18.04 -3.82 10.83
CA GLY A 138 -19.44 -3.75 10.39
C GLY A 138 -19.70 -4.53 9.10
N ILE A 139 -18.88 -4.33 8.07
CA ILE A 139 -18.99 -5.06 6.79
C ILE A 139 -18.80 -6.58 7.00
N THR A 140 -17.82 -6.97 7.82
CA THR A 140 -17.55 -8.38 8.14
C THR A 140 -18.76 -9.04 8.80
N LEU A 141 -19.43 -8.34 9.72
CA LEU A 141 -20.64 -8.84 10.38
C LEU A 141 -21.78 -9.07 9.37
N VAL A 142 -22.00 -8.12 8.46
CA VAL A 142 -23.02 -8.21 7.40
C VAL A 142 -22.77 -9.41 6.48
N ILE A 143 -21.51 -9.63 6.10
CA ILE A 143 -21.13 -10.80 5.28
C ILE A 143 -21.41 -12.08 6.06
N ALA A 144 -21.00 -12.16 7.33
CA ALA A 144 -21.25 -13.34 8.16
C ALA A 144 -22.74 -13.66 8.32
N LEU A 145 -23.58 -12.64 8.55
CA LEU A 145 -25.04 -12.78 8.60
C LEU A 145 -25.63 -13.25 7.27
N SER A 146 -25.07 -12.83 6.14
CA SER A 146 -25.56 -13.24 4.81
C SER A 146 -25.28 -14.71 4.48
N TRP A 147 -24.31 -15.35 5.14
CA TRP A 147 -24.01 -16.77 4.98
C TRP A 147 -24.83 -17.67 5.92
N ILE A 148 -25.55 -17.09 6.89
CA ILE A 148 -26.27 -17.85 7.92
C ILE A 148 -27.70 -18.25 7.49
N PHE A 149 -28.18 -17.79 6.33
CA PHE A 149 -29.50 -18.08 5.78
C PHE A 149 -29.43 -18.63 4.36
#